data_AF-A0A4U7D5F7-F1
#
_entry.id   AF-A0A4U7D5F7-F1
#
_cell.length_a   1.000
_cell.length_b   1.000
_cell.length_c   1.000
_cell.angle_alpha   90.00
_cell.angle_beta   90.00
_cell.angle_gamma   90.00
#
_symmetry.space_group_name_H-M   'P 1'
#
loop_
_entity.id
_entity.type
_entity.pdbx_description
1 polymer ?
#
loop_
_entity_poly.entity_id
_entity_poly.type
_entity_poly.pdbx_seq_one_letter_code
_entity_poly.pdbx_strand_id
1 'polypeptide(L)' 'MTGQRILMIVGDFGEDYEIMVPFQALQAVGHEVHAVCPDREA' A
#
# COMPACT_ATOMS: atom_id res chain seq x y z
N MET A 1 12.55 5.07 -15.00
CA MET A 1 11.48 5.68 -14.17
C MET A 1 11.98 5.67 -12.74
N THR A 2 12.17 6.81 -12.09
CA THR A 2 12.58 6.87 -10.67
C THR A 2 11.33 6.77 -9.80
N GLY A 3 10.99 5.54 -9.40
CA GLY A 3 9.90 5.29 -8.46
C GLY A 3 10.19 5.84 -7.06
N GLN A 4 9.16 6.29 -6.36
CA GLN A 4 9.24 6.66 -4.95
C GLN A 4 9.04 5.42 -4.07
N ARG A 5 9.48 5.52 -2.81
CA ARG A 5 9.17 4.54 -1.76
C ARG A 5 7.98 5.05 -0.96
N ILE A 6 6.91 4.27 -0.92
CA ILE A 6 5.63 4.65 -0.33
C ILE A 6 5.29 3.65 0.78
N LEU A 7 4.90 4.17 1.94
CA LEU A 7 4.36 3.39 3.04
C LEU A 7 2.86 3.66 3.13
N MET A 8 2.06 2.62 2.95
CA MET A 8 0.61 2.62 3.17
C MET A 8 0.34 2.09 4.57
N ILE A 9 -0.25 2.91 5.42
CA ILE A 9 -0.73 2.48 6.74
C ILE A 9 -2.19 2.05 6.55
N VAL A 10 -2.45 0.77 6.75
CA VAL A 10 -3.77 0.17 6.64
C VAL A 10 -4.24 -0.33 8.01
N GLY A 11 -5.53 -0.64 8.12
CA GLY A 11 -6.12 -1.17 9.35
C GLY A 11 -6.87 -2.47 9.09
N ASP A 12 -7.06 -3.24 10.16
CA ASP A 12 -7.94 -4.39 10.14
C ASP A 12 -9.37 -3.96 9.75
N PHE A 13 -10.01 -4.73 8.87
CA PHE A 13 -11.37 -4.46 8.36
C PHE A 13 -11.52 -3.14 7.58
N GLY A 14 -10.43 -2.60 7.01
CA GLY A 14 -10.53 -1.52 6.03
C GLY A 14 -11.29 -1.93 4.77
N GLU A 15 -11.83 -0.95 4.06
CA GLU A 15 -12.55 -1.19 2.81
C GLU A 15 -11.56 -1.67 1.72
N ASP A 16 -11.89 -2.77 1.05
CA ASP A 16 -10.94 -3.49 0.17
C ASP A 16 -10.51 -2.66 -1.04
N TYR A 17 -11.41 -1.88 -1.65
CA TYR A 17 -11.06 -1.01 -2.76
C TYR A 17 -10.20 0.17 -2.34
N GLU A 18 -10.43 0.75 -1.16
CA GLU A 18 -9.59 1.83 -0.62
C GLU A 18 -8.15 1.38 -0.37
N ILE A 19 -7.91 0.08 -0.16
CA ILE A 19 -6.57 -0.48 0.05
C ILE A 19 -5.98 -0.98 -1.26
N MET A 20 -6.70 -1.84 -1.97
CA MET A 20 -6.16 -2.58 -3.11
C MET A 20 -6.00 -1.72 -4.36
N VAL A 21 -6.93 -0.77 -4.61
CA VAL A 21 -6.84 0.08 -5.81
C VAL A 21 -5.62 1.01 -5.75
N PRO A 22 -5.36 1.76 -4.66
CA PRO A 22 -4.17 2.58 -4.58
C PRO A 22 -2.88 1.75 -4.58
N PHE A 23 -2.85 0.62 -3.87
CA PHE A 23 -1.68 -0.25 -3.80
C PHE A 23 -1.26 -0.73 -5.20
N GLN A 24 -2.21 -1.26 -5.99
CA GLN A 24 -1.97 -1.73 -7.34
C GLN A 24 -1.63 -0.60 -8.31
N ALA A 25 -2.34 0.53 -8.23
CA ALA A 25 -2.10 1.67 -9.10
C ALA A 25 -0.69 2.24 -8.92
N LEU A 26 -0.24 2.40 -7.67
CA LEU A 26 1.09 2.92 -7.34
C LEU A 26 2.20 1.96 -7.79
N GLN A 27 2.00 0.65 -7.63
CA GLN A 27 2.93 -0.35 -8.17
C GLN A 27 2.98 -0.34 -9.70
N ALA A 28 1.82 -0.23 -10.36
CA ALA A 28 1.74 -0.23 -11.83
C ALA A 28 2.49 0.95 -12.47
N VAL A 29 2.57 2.10 -11.79
CA VAL A 29 3.35 3.27 -12.26
C VAL A 29 4.82 3.25 -11.80
N GLY A 30 5.27 2.15 -11.19
CA GLY A 30 6.66 1.88 -10.88
C GLY A 30 7.13 2.41 -9.52
N HIS A 31 6.24 2.58 -8.53
CA HIS A 31 6.61 2.87 -7.15
C HIS A 31 6.87 1.60 -6.34
N GLU A 32 7.77 1.70 -5.36
CA GLU A 32 7.98 0.66 -4.34
C GLU A 32 7.01 0.94 -3.19
N VAL A 33 6.04 0.04 -2.98
CA VAL A 33 4.94 0.26 -2.04
C VAL A 33 4.97 -0.83 -0.96
N HIS A 34 5.02 -0.42 0.30
CA HIS A 34 4.87 -1.29 1.47
C HIS A 34 3.56 -0.97 2.17
N ALA A 35 2.73 -1.97 2.42
CA ALA A 35 1.55 -1.84 3.25
C ALA A 35 1.82 -2.43 4.64
N VAL A 36 1.50 -1.70 5.70
CA VAL A 36 1.66 -2.15 7.08
C VAL A 36 0.40 -1.87 7.88
N CYS A 37 0.08 -2.77 8.82
CA CYS A 37 -0.97 -2.55 9.80
C CYS A 37 -0.32 -2.46 11.18
N PRO A 38 -0.65 -1.45 12.02
CA PRO A 38 -0.24 -1.44 13.42
C PRO A 38 -0.65 -2.74 14.10
N ASP A 39 0.17 -3.21 15.04
CA ASP A 39 -0.07 -4.41 15.85
C ASP A 39 -0.23 -5.72 15.05
N ARG A 40 0.16 -5.72 13.77
CA ARG A 40 0.30 -6.91 12.93
C ARG A 40 1.77 -7.15 12.63
N GLU A 41 2.17 -8.42 12.69
CA GLU A 41 3.51 -8.83 12.27
C GLU A 41 3.63 -8.68 10.74
N ALA A 42 4.83 -8.27 10.30
CA ALA A 42 5.20 -8.11 8.89
C ALA A 42 5.64 -9.44 8.26
#